data_AF-A0AAV1ECL7-F1
#
_entry.id   AF-A0AAV1ECL7-F1
#
_cell.length_a   1.000
_cell.length_b   1.000
_cell.length_c   1.000
_cell.angle_alpha   90.00
_cell.angle_beta   90.00
_cell.angle_gamma   90.00
#
_symmetry.space_group_name_H-M   'P 1'
#
loop_
_entity.id
_entity.type
_entity.pdbx_description
1 polymer ?
#
loop_
_entity_poly.entity_id
_entity_poly.type
_entity_poly.pdbx_seq_one_letter_code
_entity_poly.pdbx_strand_id
1 'polypeptide(L)'
;MLVILELRDCRNSVELPAVGCLSSLKHLLSGLKKISCIGASFYGIDDITGGSARWLSGTKLFPALQNLELVEMQKLSDWEEVGDDEGVVFPVLEYLRIEKCPQLITTPTHFPGLQNFDYPWQ
;
A
#
# COMPACT_ATOMS: atom_id res chain seq x y z
N MET A 1 15.47 -6.34 -12.53
CA MET A 1 14.86 -5.47 -11.50
C MET A 1 13.36 -5.44 -11.74
N LEU A 2 12.54 -5.49 -10.70
CA LEU A 2 11.08 -5.42 -10.82
C LEU A 2 10.63 -3.96 -10.75
N VAL A 3 10.00 -3.46 -11.81
CA VAL A 3 9.53 -2.06 -11.93
C VAL A 3 8.01 -1.97 -11.79
N ILE A 4 7.31 -3.00 -12.23
CA ILE A 4 5.85 -3.10 -12.22
C ILE A 4 5.47 -4.41 -11.55
N LEU A 5 4.53 -4.35 -10.61
CA LEU A 5 3.90 -5.52 -10.02
C LEU A 5 2.39 -5.42 -10.20
N GLU A 6 1.79 -6.42 -10.86
CA GLU A 6 0.35 -6.51 -11.04
C GLU A 6 -0.19 -7.76 -10.35
N LEU A 7 -1.16 -7.57 -9.47
CA LEU A 7 -1.82 -8.61 -8.68
C LEU A 7 -3.31 -8.63 -9.03
N ARG A 8 -3.67 -9.37 -10.07
CA ARG A 8 -5.06 -9.48 -10.57
C ARG A 8 -5.53 -10.94 -10.56
N ASP A 9 -6.82 -11.13 -10.31
CA ASP A 9 -7.52 -12.43 -10.40
C ASP A 9 -6.95 -13.59 -9.56
N CYS A 10 -6.14 -13.32 -8.52
CA CYS A 10 -5.68 -14.35 -7.60
C CYS A 10 -6.81 -14.78 -6.65
N ARG A 11 -7.53 -15.85 -7.04
CA ARG A 11 -8.77 -16.29 -6.36
C ARG A 11 -8.58 -16.79 -4.93
N ASN A 12 -7.36 -17.13 -4.52
CA ASN A 12 -7.08 -17.69 -3.20
C ASN A 12 -6.18 -16.80 -2.33
N SER A 13 -5.76 -15.63 -2.84
CA SER A 13 -4.95 -14.69 -2.08
C SER A 13 -5.83 -13.96 -1.08
N VAL A 14 -5.54 -14.17 0.20
CA VAL A 14 -6.21 -13.49 1.33
C VAL A 14 -5.37 -12.35 1.89
N GLU A 15 -4.09 -12.27 1.51
CA GLU A 15 -3.13 -11.26 1.93
C GLU A 15 -2.35 -10.74 0.73
N LEU A 16 -1.87 -9.50 0.82
CA LEU A 16 -0.91 -8.96 -0.14
C LEU A 16 0.49 -9.50 0.15
N PRO A 17 1.33 -9.73 -0.89
CA PRO A 17 2.73 -10.06 -0.66
C PRO A 17 3.44 -8.89 0.04
N ALA A 18 4.44 -9.21 0.87
CA ALA A 18 5.33 -8.23 1.48
C ALA A 18 6.23 -7.59 0.42
N VAL A 19 5.89 -6.37 0.00
CA VAL A 19 6.60 -5.67 -1.09
C VAL A 19 7.10 -4.28 -0.71
N GLY A 20 6.87 -3.84 0.53
CA GLY A 20 7.31 -2.53 1.03
C GLY A 20 8.81 -2.27 0.91
N CYS A 21 9.65 -3.30 0.94
CA CYS A 21 11.11 -3.17 0.85
C CYS A 21 11.66 -3.23 -0.59
N LEU A 22 10.79 -3.34 -1.61
CA LEU A 22 11.23 -3.42 -3.01
C LEU A 22 11.68 -2.05 -3.52
N SER A 23 12.99 -1.81 -3.51
CA SER A 23 13.59 -0.51 -3.85
C SER A 23 13.46 -0.07 -5.31
N SER A 24 13.10 -0.98 -6.22
CA SER A 24 12.95 -0.70 -7.66
C SER A 24 11.50 -0.63 -8.12
N LEU A 25 10.54 -0.98 -7.27
CA LEU A 25 9.13 -1.06 -7.64
C LEU A 25 8.58 0.36 -7.82
N LYS A 26 8.10 0.67 -9.03
CA LYS A 26 7.54 1.99 -9.39
C LYS A 26 6.04 1.97 -9.55
N HIS A 27 5.48 0.86 -10.02
CA HIS A 27 4.05 0.73 -10.27
C HIS A 27 3.52 -0.52 -9.58
N LEU A 28 2.50 -0.35 -8.76
CA LEU A 28 1.78 -1.43 -8.11
C LEU A 28 0.29 -1.34 -8.43
N LEU A 29 -0.24 -2.42 -8.97
CA LEU A 29 -1.64 -2.55 -9.35
C LEU A 29 -2.21 -3.79 -8.67
N SER A 30 -3.24 -3.60 -7.84
CA SER A 30 -3.90 -4.69 -7.13
C SER A 30 -5.39 -4.70 -7.40
N GLY A 31 -5.91 -5.90 -7.70
CA GLY A 31 -7.34 -6.17 -7.85
C GLY A 31 -7.76 -7.45 -7.13
N LEU A 32 -7.15 -7.72 -5.97
CA LEU A 32 -7.40 -8.92 -5.19
C LEU A 32 -8.67 -8.81 -4.36
N LYS A 33 -9.75 -9.39 -4.88
CA LYS A 33 -11.14 -9.26 -4.36
C LYS A 33 -11.35 -9.80 -2.94
N LYS A 34 -10.47 -10.68 -2.45
CA LYS A 34 -10.62 -11.33 -1.13
C LYS A 34 -9.92 -10.61 0.01
N ILE A 35 -9.04 -9.66 -0.31
CA ILE A 35 -8.27 -8.91 0.69
C ILE A 35 -9.19 -7.95 1.40
N SER A 36 -9.19 -8.01 2.74
CA SER A 36 -9.98 -7.11 3.58
C SER A 36 -9.16 -6.01 4.23
N CYS A 37 -7.87 -6.23 4.46
CA CYS A 37 -7.00 -5.24 5.07
C CYS A 37 -5.66 -5.14 4.32
N ILE A 38 -5.17 -3.91 4.13
CA ILE A 38 -3.78 -3.60 3.80
C ILE A 38 -3.09 -3.15 5.10
N GLY A 39 -2.33 -4.05 5.71
CA GLY A 39 -1.68 -3.83 7.00
C GLY A 39 -0.18 -4.14 6.99
N ALA A 40 0.41 -4.26 8.17
CA ALA A 40 1.84 -4.48 8.42
C ALA A 40 2.54 -5.49 7.47
N SER A 41 1.89 -6.61 7.15
CA SER A 41 2.44 -7.65 6.28
C SER A 41 2.76 -7.16 4.87
N PHE A 42 1.94 -6.26 4.30
CA PHE A 42 2.18 -5.66 2.98
C PHE A 42 3.43 -4.78 2.97
N TYR A 43 3.63 -4.04 4.07
CA TYR A 43 4.78 -3.19 4.33
C TYR A 43 6.07 -4.00 4.61
N GLY A 44 5.96 -5.33 4.78
CA GLY A 44 7.08 -6.19 5.13
C GLY A 44 7.48 -6.11 6.60
N ILE A 45 6.54 -5.72 7.47
CA ILE A 45 6.71 -5.64 8.91
C ILE A 45 6.18 -6.95 9.51
N ASP A 46 7.00 -7.60 10.34
CA ASP A 46 6.64 -8.83 11.04
C ASP A 46 6.42 -8.61 12.55
N ASP A 47 5.64 -9.50 13.17
CA ASP A 47 5.30 -9.41 14.60
C ASP A 47 6.52 -9.63 15.52
N ILE A 48 7.61 -10.20 15.01
CA ILE A 48 8.81 -10.55 15.79
C ILE A 48 9.61 -9.30 16.19
N THR A 49 9.55 -8.23 15.38
CA THR A 49 10.14 -6.92 15.72
C THR A 49 9.26 -6.08 16.66
N GLY A 50 8.11 -6.64 17.05
CA GLY A 50 7.32 -6.19 18.19
C GLY A 50 6.86 -4.75 18.08
N GLY A 51 6.19 -4.37 16.98
CA GLY A 51 5.48 -3.09 16.84
C GLY A 51 6.29 -1.85 17.23
N SER A 52 7.63 -1.95 17.27
CA SER A 52 8.47 -0.88 17.75
C SER A 52 8.74 0.01 16.56
N ALA A 53 8.08 1.17 16.56
CA ALA A 53 8.31 2.26 15.61
C ALA A 53 9.81 2.60 15.41
N ARG A 54 10.68 2.19 16.36
CA ARG A 54 12.14 2.28 16.26
C ARG A 54 12.79 1.68 15.00
N TRP A 55 12.19 0.69 14.33
CA TRP A 55 12.72 0.19 13.05
C TRP A 55 12.19 0.97 11.83
N LEU A 56 11.07 1.70 11.99
CA LEU A 56 10.55 2.61 10.97
C LEU A 56 11.29 3.96 10.99
N SER A 57 11.84 4.36 12.13
CA SER A 57 12.75 5.51 12.24
C SER A 57 13.90 5.41 11.23
N GLY A 58 13.87 6.30 10.24
CA GLY A 58 14.85 6.35 9.14
C GLY A 58 14.66 5.34 8.01
N THR A 59 13.68 4.42 8.10
CA THR A 59 13.39 3.46 7.03
C THR A 59 12.39 4.05 6.04
N LYS A 60 12.73 3.98 4.74
CA LYS A 60 11.82 4.33 3.65
C LYS A 60 11.21 3.06 3.10
N LEU A 61 9.91 2.88 3.32
CA LEU A 61 9.14 1.88 2.59
C LEU A 61 8.77 2.45 1.23
N PHE A 62 8.54 1.56 0.27
CA PHE A 62 8.21 1.88 -1.12
C PHE A 62 9.00 3.08 -1.69
N PRO A 63 10.34 3.09 -1.60
CA PRO A 63 11.14 4.29 -1.81
C PRO A 63 11.13 4.81 -3.26
N ALA A 64 10.65 4.00 -4.20
CA ALA A 64 10.57 4.32 -5.62
C ALA A 64 9.14 4.22 -6.20
N LEU A 65 8.12 3.93 -5.37
CA LEU A 65 6.76 3.71 -5.85
C LEU A 65 6.12 5.03 -6.25
N GLN A 66 5.78 5.16 -7.54
CA GLN A 66 5.19 6.35 -8.15
C GLN A 66 3.69 6.19 -8.40
N ASN A 67 3.23 4.98 -8.72
CA ASN A 67 1.82 4.70 -8.98
C ASN A 67 1.32 3.53 -8.12
N LEU A 68 0.23 3.77 -7.40
CA LEU A 68 -0.49 2.76 -6.64
C LEU A 68 -1.95 2.75 -7.08
N GLU A 69 -2.41 1.61 -7.56
CA GLU A 69 -3.79 1.41 -8.02
C GLU A 69 -4.44 0.25 -7.27
N LEU A 70 -5.50 0.54 -6.54
CA LEU A 70 -6.37 -0.43 -5.85
C LEU A 70 -7.72 -0.45 -6.59
N VAL A 71 -7.97 -1.49 -7.38
CA VAL A 71 -9.11 -1.53 -8.31
C VAL A 71 -9.93 -2.80 -8.11
N GLU A 72 -11.24 -2.66 -7.94
CA GLU A 72 -12.17 -3.79 -7.76
C GLU A 72 -11.87 -4.68 -6.54
N MET A 73 -11.24 -4.13 -5.49
CA MET A 73 -10.97 -4.84 -4.24
C MET A 73 -12.21 -4.82 -3.34
N GLN A 74 -13.22 -5.62 -3.69
CA GLN A 74 -14.57 -5.57 -3.12
C GLN A 74 -14.66 -5.73 -1.60
N LYS A 75 -13.75 -6.50 -1.00
CA LYS A 75 -13.73 -6.77 0.44
C LYS A 75 -12.81 -5.85 1.22
N LEU A 76 -12.03 -5.02 0.54
CA LEU A 76 -11.05 -4.15 1.18
C LEU A 76 -11.81 -3.14 2.05
N SER A 77 -11.72 -3.30 3.36
CA SER A 77 -12.35 -2.44 4.36
C SER A 77 -11.37 -1.48 4.99
N ASP A 78 -10.12 -1.93 5.17
CA ASP A 78 -9.13 -1.19 5.93
C ASP A 78 -7.80 -1.08 5.18
N TRP A 79 -7.23 0.11 5.24
CA TRP A 79 -5.85 0.35 4.81
C TRP A 79 -5.15 1.13 5.91
N GLU A 80 -4.31 0.40 6.66
CA GLU A 80 -3.64 0.89 7.85
C GLU A 80 -2.54 1.89 7.50
N GLU A 81 -2.54 3.00 8.24
CA GLU A 81 -1.44 3.93 8.29
C GLU A 81 -0.30 3.33 9.12
N VAL A 82 0.89 3.33 8.54
CA VAL A 82 2.10 2.82 9.17
C VAL A 82 3.18 3.88 9.00
N GLY A 83 4.01 4.06 10.02
CA GLY A 83 5.01 5.14 10.08
C GLY A 83 4.88 5.95 11.36
N ASP A 84 5.97 6.55 11.79
CA ASP A 84 6.03 7.58 12.83
C ASP A 84 6.50 8.91 12.21
N ASP A 85 6.71 9.95 13.02
CA ASP A 85 7.18 11.26 12.55
C ASP A 85 8.55 11.20 11.80
N GLU A 86 9.29 10.08 11.89
CA GLU A 86 10.60 9.89 11.27
C GLU A 86 10.61 8.92 10.08
N GLY A 87 9.62 8.03 9.97
CA GLY A 87 9.46 7.06 8.88
C GLY A 87 8.55 7.54 7.76
N VAL A 88 8.93 7.32 6.50
CA VAL A 88 8.12 7.71 5.33
C VAL A 88 7.81 6.49 4.47
N VAL A 89 6.52 6.18 4.32
CA VAL A 89 6.05 4.97 3.63
C VAL A 89 5.88 5.13 2.13
N PHE A 90 5.53 6.32 1.66
CA PHE A 90 5.32 6.60 0.24
C PHE A 90 5.99 7.91 -0.16
N PRO A 91 7.34 7.99 -0.12
CA PRO A 91 8.06 9.25 -0.26
C PRO A 91 7.93 9.90 -1.64
N VAL A 92 7.64 9.11 -2.68
CA VAL A 92 7.60 9.55 -4.09
C VAL A 92 6.34 9.08 -4.83
N LEU A 93 5.28 8.73 -4.09
CA LEU A 93 4.03 8.30 -4.70
C LEU A 93 3.35 9.49 -5.36
N GLU A 94 3.32 9.52 -6.68
CA GLU A 94 2.79 10.63 -7.49
C GLU A 94 1.30 10.44 -7.81
N TYR A 95 0.85 9.20 -7.99
CA TYR A 95 -0.51 8.84 -8.37
C TYR A 95 -1.08 7.73 -7.49
N LEU A 96 -2.25 8.00 -6.91
CA LEU A 96 -3.03 7.03 -6.15
C LEU A 96 -4.45 6.94 -6.72
N ARG A 97 -4.83 5.73 -7.14
CA ARG A 97 -6.19 5.41 -7.59
C ARG A 97 -6.81 4.37 -6.69
N ILE A 98 -8.01 4.68 -6.21
CA ILE A 98 -8.87 3.74 -5.49
C ILE A 98 -10.19 3.70 -6.23
N GLU A 99 -10.49 2.60 -6.91
CA GLU A 99 -11.69 2.48 -7.73
C GLU A 99 -12.45 1.18 -7.41
N LYS A 100 -13.77 1.27 -7.26
CA LYS A 100 -14.64 0.11 -6.98
C LYS A 100 -14.18 -0.69 -5.74
N CYS A 101 -13.77 0.01 -4.69
CA CYS A 101 -13.48 -0.52 -3.35
C CYS A 101 -14.56 -0.08 -2.36
N PRO A 102 -15.80 -0.59 -2.48
CA PRO A 102 -16.98 -0.03 -1.80
C PRO A 102 -16.99 -0.21 -0.28
N GLN A 103 -16.16 -1.09 0.27
CA GLN A 103 -16.06 -1.35 1.71
C GLN A 103 -14.97 -0.53 2.39
N LEU A 104 -14.12 0.17 1.62
CA LEU A 104 -12.95 0.85 2.17
C LEU A 104 -13.36 2.06 3.00
N ILE A 105 -13.07 2.01 4.30
CA ILE A 105 -13.44 3.04 5.27
C ILE A 105 -12.21 3.83 5.72
N THR A 106 -11.05 3.18 5.80
CA THR A 106 -9.81 3.78 6.31
C THR A 106 -8.72 3.77 5.24
N THR A 107 -7.96 4.86 5.15
CA THR A 107 -6.75 4.97 4.33
C THR A 107 -5.69 5.75 5.09
N PRO A 108 -4.39 5.59 4.78
CA PRO A 108 -3.37 6.50 5.25
C PRO A 108 -3.75 7.94 4.90
N THR A 109 -3.44 8.86 5.81
CA THR A 109 -3.80 10.27 5.64
C THR A 109 -2.64 11.10 5.09
N HIS A 110 -1.41 10.60 5.20
CA HIS A 110 -0.21 11.31 4.78
C HIS A 110 0.48 10.67 3.56
N PHE A 111 0.43 11.37 2.42
CA PHE A 111 1.15 11.02 1.19
C PHE A 111 2.00 12.21 0.70
N PRO A 112 3.28 12.32 1.10
CA PRO A 112 4.07 13.53 0.88
C PRO A 112 4.40 13.83 -0.59
N GLY A 113 4.41 12.81 -1.45
CA GLY A 113 4.73 12.95 -2.89
C GLY A 113 3.51 13.06 -3.81
N LEU A 114 2.29 13.01 -3.26
CA LEU A 114 1.07 12.78 -4.02
C LEU A 114 0.65 14.01 -4.81
N GLN A 115 0.63 13.88 -6.13
CA GLN A 115 0.26 14.96 -7.04
C GLN A 115 -1.17 14.79 -7.58
N ASN A 116 -1.62 13.54 -7.73
CA ASN A 116 -2.93 13.22 -8.28
C ASN A 116 -3.60 12.16 -7.42
N PHE A 117 -4.82 12.45 -6.97
CA PHE A 117 -5.65 11.53 -6.21
C PHE A 117 -7.03 11.46 -6.84
N ASP A 118 -7.36 10.32 -7.42
CA ASP A 118 -8.67 10.11 -8.04
C ASP A 118 -9.64 9.55 -6.97
N TYR A 119 -10.48 10.41 -6.40
CA TYR A 119 -11.64 9.98 -5.60
C TYR A 119 -12.74 9.43 -6.52
N PRO A 120 -13.31 8.24 -6.24
CA PRO A 120 -14.31 7.59 -7.10
C PRO A 120 -15.74 8.15 -6.97
N TRP A 121 -15.94 9.40 -6.54
CA TRP A 121 -17.27 10.01 -6.45
C TRP A 121 -17.35 11.37 -7.18
N GLN A 122 -17.45 11.29 -8.51
CA GLN A 122 -18.38 12.08 -9.33
C GLN A 122 -19.20 11.13 -10.20
#